data_AF-A0A2N5UX68-F1
#
_entry.id   AF-A0A2N5UX68-F1
#
_cell.length_a   1.000
_cell.length_b   1.000
_cell.length_c   1.000
_cell.angle_alpha   90.00
_cell.angle_beta   90.00
_cell.angle_gamma   90.00
#
_symmetry.space_group_name_H-M   'P 1'
#
loop_
_entity.id
_entity.type
_entity.pdbx_description
1 polymer ?
#
loop_
_entity_poly.entity_id
_entity_poly.type
_entity_poly.pdbx_seq_one_letter_code
_entity_poly.pdbx_strand_id
1 'polypeptide(L)'
;MERYQKHVNGTGQHGSQGNLVIESDRRAIIKDTSSHSDDKYDEGSKGYIIKTLPFQSPAANDFFRVLDLVMLDAAQQVGGTSICTRVVPPTPQSTRFPEAPKRLLLDFYDPNWFNALETSDKDVVTNIKQVAFLPDVTESFSEEREELEKLCDQDFSDIYFNQLTVSYNLTNVGDPNNHYI
;
A
#
# COMPACT_ATOMS: atom_id res chain seq x y z
N MET A 1 -18.85 31.40 -21.42
CA MET A 1 -19.85 30.41 -21.90
C MET A 1 -19.36 29.91 -23.25
N GLU A 2 -18.48 28.92 -23.25
CA GLU A 2 -17.96 28.30 -24.47
C GLU A 2 -17.91 26.80 -24.23
N ARG A 3 -18.65 26.04 -25.05
CA ARG A 3 -18.94 24.62 -24.87
C ARG A 3 -17.93 23.81 -25.67
N TYR A 4 -17.09 23.03 -25.01
CA TYR A 4 -16.29 22.01 -25.67
C TYR A 4 -17.13 20.75 -25.90
N GLN A 5 -17.40 20.43 -27.17
CA GLN A 5 -17.95 19.15 -27.60
C GLN A 5 -16.82 18.11 -27.66
N LYS A 6 -16.94 17.02 -26.89
CA LYS A 6 -16.13 15.81 -27.07
C LYS A 6 -16.75 14.94 -28.16
N HIS A 7 -16.04 14.72 -29.25
CA HIS A 7 -16.33 13.65 -30.20
C HIS A 7 -15.92 12.30 -29.59
N VAL A 8 -16.86 11.36 -29.59
CA VAL A 8 -16.64 9.95 -29.26
C VAL A 8 -16.62 9.18 -30.57
N ASN A 9 -15.47 8.60 -30.92
CA ASN A 9 -15.39 7.59 -31.98
C ASN A 9 -14.93 6.29 -31.32
N GLY A 10 -15.83 5.32 -31.26
CA GLY A 10 -15.51 3.94 -30.91
C GLY A 10 -15.05 3.16 -32.14
N THR A 11 -14.04 2.32 -31.96
CA THR A 11 -13.89 1.06 -32.71
C THR A 11 -13.24 0.05 -31.76
N GLY A 12 -13.84 -1.12 -31.61
CA GLY A 12 -13.27 -2.22 -30.85
C GLY A 12 -12.37 -3.08 -31.73
N GLN A 13 -11.42 -3.79 -31.12
CA GLN A 13 -10.97 -5.12 -31.55
C GLN A 13 -10.44 -5.93 -30.36
N HIS A 14 -10.78 -7.21 -30.39
CA HIS A 14 -10.32 -8.28 -29.51
C HIS A 14 -8.80 -8.50 -29.65
N GLY A 15 -8.11 -8.61 -28.51
CA GLY A 15 -6.73 -9.10 -28.42
C GLY A 15 -6.51 -9.67 -27.03
N SER A 16 -6.42 -11.00 -26.94
CA SER A 16 -6.09 -11.73 -25.73
C SER A 16 -4.61 -11.52 -25.37
N GLN A 17 -4.35 -10.68 -24.38
CA GLN A 17 -3.16 -10.75 -23.53
C GLN A 17 -3.63 -10.44 -22.11
N GLY A 18 -3.21 -11.26 -21.15
CA GLY A 18 -3.55 -11.09 -19.74
C GLY A 18 -3.03 -9.75 -19.24
N ASN A 19 -3.88 -8.73 -19.34
CA ASN A 19 -3.69 -7.46 -18.66
C ASN A 19 -3.77 -7.76 -17.17
N LEU A 20 -2.62 -7.92 -16.53
CA LEU A 20 -2.46 -7.45 -15.15
C LEU A 20 -2.76 -5.96 -15.21
N VAL A 21 -4.04 -5.61 -15.06
CA VAL A 21 -4.45 -4.26 -14.70
C VAL A 21 -3.99 -4.09 -13.27
N ILE A 22 -2.71 -3.75 -13.12
CA ILE A 22 -2.12 -3.38 -11.84
C ILE A 22 -2.74 -2.01 -11.54
N GLU A 23 -3.83 -2.03 -10.78
CA GLU A 23 -4.28 -0.85 -10.09
C GLU A 23 -3.10 -0.38 -9.24
N SER A 24 -2.61 0.86 -9.46
CA SER A 24 -1.43 1.41 -8.75
C SER A 24 -1.22 0.78 -7.38
N ASP A 25 -0.04 0.25 -7.08
CA ASP A 25 0.17 -0.74 -6.01
C ASP A 25 -0.39 -0.37 -4.61
N ARG A 26 -0.58 0.93 -4.36
CA ARG A 26 -1.26 1.46 -3.16
C ARG A 26 -2.77 1.21 -3.14
N ARG A 27 -3.44 1.29 -4.29
CA ARG A 27 -4.84 0.87 -4.43
C ARG A 27 -5.01 -0.60 -4.08
N ALA A 28 -4.03 -1.45 -4.42
CA ALA A 28 -4.03 -2.84 -3.97
C ALA A 28 -3.98 -2.94 -2.44
N ILE A 29 -3.09 -2.17 -1.78
CA ILE A 29 -3.01 -2.09 -0.30
C ILE A 29 -4.33 -1.58 0.31
N ILE A 30 -4.95 -0.54 -0.26
CA ILE A 30 -6.22 0.02 0.25
C ILE A 30 -7.38 -0.97 0.09
N LYS A 31 -7.41 -1.73 -1.01
CA LYS A 31 -8.50 -2.66 -1.32
C LYS A 31 -8.40 -4.00 -0.61
N ASP A 32 -7.18 -4.42 -0.27
CA ASP A 32 -6.93 -5.69 0.38
C ASP A 32 -7.39 -5.65 1.84
N THR A 33 -8.40 -6.46 2.17
CA THR A 33 -9.01 -6.46 3.51
C THR A 33 -8.06 -6.94 4.61
N SER A 34 -7.07 -7.78 4.26
CA SER A 34 -6.04 -8.25 5.20
C SER A 34 -4.97 -7.21 5.51
N SER A 35 -4.95 -6.09 4.76
CA SER A 35 -4.07 -4.96 5.03
C SER A 35 -4.59 -4.04 6.14
N HIS A 36 -5.84 -4.25 6.56
CA HIS A 36 -6.51 -3.45 7.58
C HIS A 36 -6.61 -4.21 8.90
N SER A 37 -6.50 -3.49 10.00
CA SER A 37 -6.66 -4.03 11.35
C SER A 37 -8.12 -4.26 11.73
N ASP A 38 -8.38 -5.20 12.65
CA ASP A 38 -9.73 -5.48 13.18
C ASP A 38 -10.15 -4.46 14.25
N ASP A 39 -10.32 -3.23 13.81
CA ASP A 39 -10.58 -2.11 14.71
C ASP A 39 -11.93 -2.27 15.40
N LYS A 40 -11.96 -1.87 16.67
CA LYS A 40 -13.17 -1.96 17.50
C LYS A 40 -13.49 -0.62 18.10
N TYR A 41 -14.77 -0.27 18.06
CA TYR A 41 -15.26 0.92 18.72
C TYR A 41 -15.04 0.84 20.23
N ASP A 42 -14.48 1.90 20.78
CA ASP A 42 -14.31 2.14 22.20
C ASP A 42 -15.03 3.44 22.58
N GLU A 43 -15.98 3.31 23.51
CA GLU A 43 -16.79 4.43 24.02
C GLU A 43 -15.94 5.48 24.74
N GLY A 44 -14.84 5.05 25.38
CA GLY A 44 -13.95 5.95 26.12
C GLY A 44 -13.23 6.93 25.20
N SER A 45 -12.66 6.42 24.10
CA SER A 45 -12.00 7.23 23.08
C SER A 45 -12.97 7.79 22.02
N LYS A 46 -14.24 7.38 22.06
CA LYS A 46 -15.26 7.70 21.03
C LYS A 46 -14.77 7.40 19.61
N GLY A 47 -14.10 6.27 19.45
CA GLY A 47 -13.39 5.94 18.22
C GLY A 47 -13.04 4.48 18.12
N TYR A 48 -12.56 4.08 16.95
CA TYR A 48 -12.17 2.71 16.63
C TYR A 48 -10.69 2.53 16.95
N ILE A 49 -10.40 1.67 17.93
CA ILE A 49 -9.03 1.43 18.39
C ILE A 49 -8.27 0.63 17.32
N ILE A 50 -7.23 1.25 16.76
CA ILE A 50 -6.35 0.63 15.78
C ILE A 50 -5.60 -0.53 16.44
N LYS A 51 -5.63 -1.69 15.79
CA LYS A 51 -4.84 -2.85 16.23
C LYS A 51 -3.49 -2.90 15.52
N THR A 52 -2.48 -3.34 16.23
CA THR A 52 -1.14 -3.55 15.69
C THR A 52 -1.13 -4.83 14.86
N LEU A 53 -0.79 -4.69 13.57
CA LEU A 53 -0.47 -5.79 12.68
C LEU A 53 1.03 -6.13 12.82
N PRO A 54 1.39 -7.36 13.22
CA PRO A 54 2.79 -7.71 13.52
C PRO A 54 3.70 -7.73 12.30
N PHE A 55 3.11 -7.83 11.11
CA PHE A 55 3.81 -7.90 9.83
C PHE A 55 3.91 -6.54 9.13
N GLN A 56 3.26 -5.50 9.63
CA GLN A 56 3.12 -4.22 8.93
C GLN A 56 4.30 -3.29 9.24
N SER A 57 4.88 -2.69 8.20
CA SER A 57 6.01 -1.78 8.32
C SER A 57 5.63 -0.45 8.98
N PRO A 58 6.59 0.29 9.55
CA PRO A 58 6.37 1.67 9.97
C PRO A 58 5.85 2.57 8.83
N ALA A 59 6.37 2.39 7.60
CA ALA A 59 5.93 3.14 6.43
C ALA A 59 4.46 2.88 6.08
N ALA A 60 4.02 1.62 6.16
CA ALA A 60 2.61 1.28 5.96
C ALA A 60 1.71 1.88 7.05
N ASN A 61 2.15 1.85 8.32
CA ASN A 61 1.42 2.48 9.41
C ASN A 61 1.26 3.99 9.18
N ASP A 62 2.34 4.68 8.81
CA ASP A 62 2.28 6.12 8.52
C ASP A 62 1.42 6.40 7.29
N PHE A 63 1.44 5.55 6.27
CA PHE A 63 0.60 5.69 5.08
C PHE A 63 -0.90 5.66 5.44
N PHE A 64 -1.33 4.70 6.25
CA PHE A 64 -2.73 4.64 6.70
C PHE A 64 -3.10 5.83 7.59
N ARG A 65 -2.19 6.32 8.42
CA ARG A 65 -2.44 7.52 9.25
C ARG A 65 -2.62 8.77 8.39
N VAL A 66 -1.79 8.95 7.36
CA VAL A 66 -1.91 10.07 6.43
C VAL A 66 -3.20 9.94 5.62
N LEU A 67 -3.54 8.73 5.17
CA LEU A 67 -4.82 8.45 4.49
C LEU A 67 -6.02 8.82 5.38
N ASP A 68 -6.01 8.44 6.65
CA ASP A 68 -7.08 8.77 7.62
C ASP A 68 -7.23 10.30 7.78
N LEU A 69 -6.11 11.06 7.82
CA LEU A 69 -6.12 12.52 7.89
C LEU A 69 -6.69 13.17 6.62
N VAL A 70 -6.30 12.68 5.44
CA VAL A 70 -6.81 13.17 4.15
C VAL A 70 -8.30 12.89 4.02
N MET A 71 -8.73 11.69 4.41
CA MET A 71 -10.16 11.35 4.44
C MET A 71 -10.91 12.29 5.38
N LEU A 72 -10.38 12.53 6.59
CA LEU A 72 -10.99 13.43 7.57
C LEU A 72 -11.21 14.84 7.00
N ASP A 73 -10.18 15.41 6.38
CA ASP A 73 -10.27 16.72 5.73
C ASP A 73 -11.30 16.73 4.59
N ALA A 74 -11.25 15.73 3.70
CA ALA A 74 -12.19 15.61 2.59
C ALA A 74 -13.66 15.53 3.05
N ALA A 75 -13.95 14.80 4.13
CA ALA A 75 -15.32 14.72 4.66
C ALA A 75 -15.81 16.05 5.26
N GLN A 76 -14.92 16.80 5.91
CA GLN A 76 -15.25 18.14 6.43
C GLN A 76 -15.62 19.09 5.29
N GLN A 77 -14.91 19.03 4.16
CA GLN A 77 -15.18 19.88 3.00
C GLN A 77 -16.53 19.60 2.33
N VAL A 78 -16.97 18.34 2.27
CA VAL A 78 -18.24 17.95 1.61
C VAL A 78 -19.45 17.94 2.55
N GLY A 79 -19.28 18.35 3.81
CA GLY A 79 -20.35 18.34 4.82
C GLY A 79 -20.82 16.94 5.23
N GLY A 80 -19.98 15.92 5.04
CA GLY A 80 -20.25 14.54 5.43
C GLY A 80 -20.21 14.35 6.95
N THR A 81 -21.02 13.44 7.49
CA THR A 81 -20.97 13.07 8.91
C THR A 81 -19.95 11.95 9.15
N SER A 82 -19.22 12.04 10.26
CA SER A 82 -18.49 10.97 10.96
C SER A 82 -17.79 9.94 10.06
N ILE A 83 -16.55 10.23 9.66
CA ILE A 83 -15.62 9.14 9.34
C ILE A 83 -15.38 8.35 10.61
N CYS A 84 -15.30 7.03 10.45
CA CYS A 84 -14.81 6.08 11.45
C CYS A 84 -13.53 6.65 12.08
N THR A 85 -13.65 7.33 13.24
CA THR A 85 -12.49 8.00 13.85
C THR A 85 -11.60 6.92 14.42
N ARG A 86 -10.48 6.65 13.75
CA ARG A 86 -9.53 5.63 14.18
C ARG A 86 -8.57 6.25 15.20
N VAL A 87 -8.33 5.52 16.29
CA VAL A 87 -7.58 6.01 17.45
C VAL A 87 -6.41 5.07 17.70
N VAL A 88 -5.20 5.62 17.75
CA VAL A 88 -4.01 4.89 18.19
C VAL A 88 -4.07 4.74 19.71
N PRO A 89 -4.13 3.52 20.26
CA PRO A 89 -4.18 3.34 21.71
C PRO A 89 -2.82 3.67 22.36
N PRO A 90 -2.78 4.16 23.61
CA PRO A 90 -1.52 4.40 24.34
C PRO A 90 -0.68 3.14 24.54
N THR A 91 -1.35 1.98 24.63
CA THR A 91 -0.70 0.67 24.68
C THR A 91 -1.09 -0.09 23.41
N PRO A 92 -0.12 -0.55 22.59
CA PRO A 92 -0.39 -1.34 21.41
C PRO A 92 -1.28 -2.55 21.70
N GLN A 93 -2.28 -2.78 20.87
CA GLN A 93 -3.21 -3.90 21.01
C GLN A 93 -3.11 -4.78 19.76
N SER A 94 -2.69 -6.03 19.90
CA SER A 94 -2.54 -6.94 18.76
C SER A 94 -3.86 -7.24 18.06
N THR A 95 -3.78 -7.36 16.74
CA THR A 95 -4.89 -7.87 15.90
C THR A 95 -5.30 -9.28 16.29
N ARG A 96 -6.58 -9.62 16.08
CA ARG A 96 -7.05 -11.02 16.16
C ARG A 96 -6.75 -11.83 14.90
N PHE A 97 -6.42 -11.16 13.81
CA PHE A 97 -6.12 -11.76 12.51
C PHE A 97 -4.66 -11.45 12.16
N PRO A 98 -3.70 -12.28 12.61
CA PRO A 98 -2.28 -12.06 12.37
C PRO A 98 -1.82 -12.52 10.98
N GLU A 99 -2.72 -13.04 10.15
CA GLU A 99 -2.37 -13.52 8.81
C GLU A 99 -2.02 -12.32 7.92
N ALA A 100 -0.80 -12.34 7.39
CA ALA A 100 -0.33 -11.30 6.50
C ALA A 100 -1.06 -11.40 5.14
N PRO A 101 -1.38 -10.26 4.51
CA PRO A 101 -1.81 -10.26 3.12
C PRO A 101 -0.74 -10.90 2.25
N LYS A 102 -1.13 -11.38 1.07
CA LYS A 102 -0.19 -11.97 0.10
C LYS A 102 -0.14 -11.07 -1.12
N ARG A 103 1.03 -11.02 -1.75
CA ARG A 103 1.29 -10.29 -2.99
C ARG A 103 1.16 -8.77 -2.89
N LEU A 104 1.23 -8.21 -1.67
CA LEU A 104 1.54 -6.79 -1.53
C LEU A 104 3.03 -6.54 -1.80
N LEU A 105 3.41 -5.27 -1.88
CA LEU A 105 4.77 -4.86 -2.14
C LEU A 105 5.66 -4.95 -0.91
N LEU A 106 6.97 -5.04 -1.14
CA LEU A 106 7.96 -5.38 -0.11
C LEU A 106 7.92 -4.42 1.08
N ASP A 107 7.79 -3.12 0.80
CA ASP A 107 7.81 -2.05 1.79
C ASP A 107 6.52 -1.92 2.62
N PHE A 108 5.49 -2.71 2.31
CA PHE A 108 4.37 -2.95 3.22
C PHE A 108 4.78 -3.73 4.46
N TYR A 109 5.71 -4.68 4.33
CA TYR A 109 6.05 -5.60 5.40
C TYR A 109 7.15 -5.06 6.30
N ASP A 110 7.05 -5.31 7.60
CA ASP A 110 8.13 -4.96 8.53
C ASP A 110 9.42 -5.72 8.16
N PRO A 111 10.59 -5.04 8.06
CA PRO A 111 11.83 -5.70 7.67
C PRO A 111 12.24 -6.83 8.61
N ASN A 112 12.02 -6.71 9.93
CA ASN A 112 12.38 -7.78 10.87
C ASN A 112 11.45 -8.98 10.68
N TRP A 113 10.16 -8.73 10.53
CA TRP A 113 9.17 -9.76 10.26
C TRP A 113 9.48 -10.48 8.93
N PHE A 114 9.72 -9.73 7.85
CA PHE A 114 10.05 -10.29 6.54
C PHE A 114 11.36 -11.09 6.58
N ASN A 115 12.40 -10.55 7.23
CA ASN A 115 13.71 -11.21 7.28
C ASN A 115 13.69 -12.52 8.06
N ALA A 116 12.77 -12.67 9.00
CA ALA A 116 12.55 -13.90 9.77
C ALA A 116 11.79 -15.00 9.00
N LEU A 117 11.22 -14.69 7.83
CA LEU A 117 10.56 -15.69 6.99
C LEU A 117 11.55 -16.66 6.34
N GLU A 118 11.11 -17.90 6.14
CA GLU A 118 11.79 -18.87 5.28
C GLU A 118 11.80 -18.38 3.83
N THR A 119 12.81 -18.76 3.04
CA THR A 119 12.95 -18.31 1.65
C THR A 119 11.72 -18.65 0.80
N SER A 120 11.13 -19.83 1.00
CA SER A 120 9.91 -20.24 0.28
C SER A 120 8.71 -19.36 0.59
N ASP A 121 8.62 -18.81 1.80
CA ASP A 121 7.50 -17.97 2.22
C ASP A 121 7.66 -16.53 1.71
N LYS A 122 8.90 -16.03 1.60
CA LYS A 122 9.19 -14.71 1.04
C LYS A 122 8.63 -14.55 -0.37
N ASP A 123 8.83 -15.56 -1.23
CA ASP A 123 8.34 -15.56 -2.62
C ASP A 123 6.81 -15.62 -2.72
N VAL A 124 6.14 -16.19 -1.71
CA VAL A 124 4.67 -16.29 -1.67
C VAL A 124 4.05 -15.01 -1.12
N VAL A 125 4.71 -14.38 -0.15
CA VAL A 125 4.16 -13.24 0.61
C VAL A 125 4.27 -11.95 -0.18
N THR A 126 5.34 -11.70 -0.93
CA THR A 126 5.57 -10.39 -1.54
C THR A 126 6.25 -10.46 -2.90
N ASN A 127 5.98 -9.46 -3.74
CA ASN A 127 6.86 -9.18 -4.88
C ASN A 127 8.11 -8.46 -4.36
N ILE A 128 9.24 -9.16 -4.28
CA ILE A 128 10.51 -8.59 -3.77
C ILE A 128 11.19 -7.60 -4.73
N LYS A 129 10.61 -7.32 -5.91
CA LYS A 129 11.20 -6.43 -6.93
C LYS A 129 10.59 -5.03 -6.96
N GLN A 130 9.55 -4.80 -6.18
CA GLN A 130 8.76 -3.57 -6.24
C GLN A 130 8.48 -3.00 -4.85
N VAL A 131 8.34 -1.68 -4.81
CA VAL A 131 8.05 -0.87 -3.62
C VAL A 131 6.94 0.13 -3.92
N ALA A 132 6.05 0.39 -2.95
CA ALA A 132 4.85 1.19 -3.13
C ALA A 132 4.98 2.61 -2.56
N PHE A 133 5.67 2.76 -1.44
CA PHE A 133 5.70 3.96 -0.63
C PHE A 133 6.80 4.91 -1.05
N LEU A 134 6.59 6.20 -0.78
CA LEU A 134 7.65 7.19 -0.90
C LEU A 134 8.59 7.08 0.31
N PRO A 135 9.86 7.49 0.17
CA PRO A 135 10.76 7.63 1.31
C PRO A 135 10.21 8.52 2.41
N ASP A 136 9.53 9.60 2.02
CA ASP A 136 8.66 10.35 2.91
C ASP A 136 7.20 9.99 2.62
N VAL A 137 6.60 9.22 3.53
CA VAL A 137 5.22 8.75 3.38
C VAL A 137 4.21 9.89 3.49
N THR A 138 4.55 11.01 4.15
CA THR A 138 3.65 12.16 4.30
C THR A 138 3.34 12.83 2.97
N GLU A 139 4.25 12.74 2.01
CA GLU A 139 4.08 13.20 0.63
C GLU A 139 3.24 12.25 -0.24
N SER A 140 2.70 11.17 0.33
CA SER A 140 1.93 10.18 -0.45
C SER A 140 0.62 10.71 -1.04
N PHE A 141 0.17 11.87 -0.60
CA PHE A 141 -1.10 12.50 -1.01
C PHE A 141 -0.95 14.01 -1.35
N SER A 142 0.27 14.49 -1.62
CA SER A 142 0.53 15.89 -2.00
C SER A 142 0.36 16.12 -3.52
N GLU A 143 0.32 17.37 -3.98
CA GLU A 143 0.22 17.68 -5.42
C GLU A 143 1.44 17.19 -6.22
N GLU A 144 2.64 17.23 -5.60
CA GLU A 144 3.87 16.69 -6.19
C GLU A 144 3.78 15.19 -6.46
N ARG A 145 2.90 14.49 -5.72
CA ARG A 145 2.59 13.08 -5.97
C ARG A 145 1.90 12.86 -7.30
N GLU A 146 1.06 13.80 -7.78
CA GLU A 146 0.34 13.61 -9.04
C GLU A 146 1.29 13.41 -10.22
N GLU A 147 2.49 14.02 -10.17
CA GLU A 147 3.54 13.81 -11.17
C GLU A 147 4.22 12.44 -11.01
N LEU A 148 4.42 11.97 -9.78
CA LEU A 148 4.99 10.65 -9.49
C LEU A 148 4.00 9.50 -9.78
N GLU A 149 2.69 9.75 -9.74
CA GLU A 149 1.67 8.79 -10.18
C GLU A 149 1.62 8.60 -11.70
N LYS A 150 2.27 9.48 -12.47
CA LYS A 150 2.46 9.28 -13.91
C LYS A 150 3.58 8.29 -14.23
N LEU A 151 4.46 8.01 -13.27
CA LEU A 151 5.45 6.96 -13.41
C LEU A 151 4.75 5.60 -13.39
N CYS A 152 5.24 4.66 -14.20
CA CYS A 152 4.84 3.28 -14.02
C CYS A 152 5.50 2.69 -12.77
N ASP A 153 4.93 1.62 -12.22
CA ASP A 153 5.42 1.00 -10.98
C ASP A 153 6.89 0.53 -11.08
N GLN A 154 7.33 0.16 -12.31
CA GLN A 154 8.72 -0.19 -12.57
C GLN A 154 9.65 1.02 -12.45
N ASP A 155 9.33 2.14 -13.10
CA ASP A 155 10.13 3.36 -13.01
C ASP A 155 10.20 3.88 -11.56
N PHE A 156 9.07 3.82 -10.84
CA PHE A 156 9.01 4.17 -9.44
C PHE A 156 9.95 3.30 -8.59
N SER A 157 9.88 1.97 -8.79
CA SER A 157 10.74 1.03 -8.08
C SER A 157 12.21 1.26 -8.44
N ASP A 158 12.56 1.46 -9.70
CA ASP A 158 13.95 1.70 -10.11
C ASP A 158 14.58 2.93 -9.42
N ILE A 159 13.77 3.96 -9.13
CA ILE A 159 14.22 5.16 -8.42
C ILE A 159 14.41 4.90 -6.92
N TYR A 160 13.45 4.27 -6.25
CA TYR A 160 13.39 4.25 -4.77
C TYR A 160 13.77 2.91 -4.13
N PHE A 161 13.83 1.82 -4.90
CA PHE A 161 14.00 0.46 -4.37
C PHE A 161 15.26 0.33 -3.52
N ASN A 162 16.42 0.75 -4.01
CA ASN A 162 17.67 0.63 -3.28
C ASN A 162 17.66 1.38 -1.94
N GLN A 163 16.98 2.53 -1.89
CA GLN A 163 16.85 3.32 -0.67
C GLN A 163 15.89 2.66 0.32
N LEU A 164 14.76 2.14 -0.15
CA LEU A 164 13.71 1.59 0.70
C LEU A 164 13.99 0.17 1.18
N THR A 165 14.88 -0.56 0.50
CA THR A 165 15.12 -1.99 0.77
C THR A 165 16.41 -2.28 1.54
N VAL A 166 17.12 -1.26 2.03
CA VAL A 166 18.40 -1.39 2.76
C VAL A 166 18.31 -2.36 3.95
N SER A 167 17.17 -2.39 4.63
CA SER A 167 16.93 -3.22 5.82
C SER A 167 16.46 -4.64 5.50
N TYR A 168 16.22 -4.98 4.23
CA TYR A 168 15.69 -6.28 3.83
C TYR A 168 16.82 -7.21 3.39
N ASN A 169 16.79 -8.44 3.93
CA ASN A 169 17.71 -9.50 3.54
C ASN A 169 17.17 -10.22 2.29
N LEU A 170 17.57 -9.69 1.13
CA LEU A 170 17.20 -10.20 -0.20
C LEU A 170 18.22 -11.21 -0.77
N THR A 171 19.27 -11.58 -0.02
CA THR A 171 20.43 -12.35 -0.52
C THR A 171 20.11 -13.78 -1.02
N ASN A 172 18.94 -14.32 -0.70
CA ASN A 172 18.55 -15.69 -1.06
C ASN A 172 17.41 -15.78 -2.09
N VAL A 173 16.97 -14.66 -2.66
CA VAL A 173 15.88 -14.66 -3.65
C VAL A 173 16.46 -14.53 -5.05
N GLY A 174 16.64 -15.69 -5.68
CA GLY A 174 16.96 -15.92 -7.11
C GLY A 174 17.74 -14.82 -7.84
N ASP A 175 19.04 -15.04 -8.02
CA ASP A 175 19.81 -14.40 -9.09
C ASP A 175 19.02 -14.51 -10.41
N PRO A 176 18.61 -13.39 -11.05
CA PRO A 176 17.89 -13.42 -12.31
C PRO A 176 18.71 -14.05 -13.46
N ASN A 177 20.00 -14.35 -13.24
CA ASN A 177 20.87 -15.00 -14.22
C ASN A 177 20.92 -16.53 -14.11
N ASN A 178 20.22 -17.17 -13.16
CA ASN A 178 20.22 -18.62 -13.07
C ASN A 178 19.16 -19.23 -14.02
N HIS A 179 19.47 -19.17 -15.31
CA HIS A 179 18.79 -19.95 -16.35
C HIS A 179 19.18 -21.43 -16.17
N TYR A 180 18.35 -22.21 -15.50
CA TYR A 180 18.39 -23.67 -15.67
C TYR A 180 17.80 -23.98 -17.05
N ILE A 181 18.64 -24.09 -18.08
CA ILE A 181 18.75 -25.23 -19.02
C ILE A 181 20.18 -25.24 -19.60
#